data_AF-A0A352B9G8-F1
#
_entry.id   AF-A0A352B9G8-F1
#
_cell.length_a   1.000
_cell.length_b   1.000
_cell.length_c   1.000
_cell.angle_alpha   90.00
_cell.angle_beta   90.00
_cell.angle_gamma   90.00
#
_symmetry.space_group_name_H-M   'P 1'
#
loop_
_entity.id
_entity.type
_entity.pdbx_description
1 polymer ?
#
loop_
_entity_poly.entity_id
_entity_poly.type
_entity_poly.pdbx_seq_one_letter_code
_entity_poly.pdbx_strand_id
1 'polypeptide(L)'
;YNMFAIVRNKYKFAARDKRFVKVQHIETNPFAPDSIQEVISSLNRLIELTARYLKLNDSQIQKMTESNPRPDLLEKFRKKAVAAKNESELLQTAKDYLHQNKQAKFMVVDDRCQKKYGAVIFKTAQGYTAYRRIVKYFAVESLINWVNKKGSGSLTEELISEIGKIPLYTVWHNVGGQVIPEEKLKELFEKIKSSAIVSWAGVHAFYDECDSLYIDFKARYALYLLEHLYSRPICEFDAAIFQDITSDTLVVSEDMLTSSYSSREKDYTDFFRSVTFRNKDEMEAVLGTINDSSFLQDLKVATKDFNADVEKLFEPLR
;
A
#
# COMPACT_ATOMS: atom_id res chain seq x y z
N TYR A 1 8.43 3.57 -10.87
CA TYR A 1 8.20 2.15 -10.50
C TYR A 1 6.96 1.67 -11.25
N ASN A 2 6.84 0.37 -11.56
CA ASN A 2 5.84 -0.14 -12.50
C ASN A 2 4.45 -0.31 -11.85
N MET A 3 3.78 0.80 -11.52
CA MET A 3 2.40 0.78 -10.98
C MET A 3 1.41 0.15 -11.97
N PHE A 4 1.70 0.20 -13.27
CA PHE A 4 0.93 -0.50 -14.29
C PHE A 4 0.84 -2.01 -14.03
N ALA A 5 1.95 -2.67 -13.68
CA ALA A 5 1.93 -4.12 -13.42
C ALA A 5 1.00 -4.47 -12.24
N ILE A 6 1.03 -3.65 -11.19
CA ILE A 6 0.18 -3.78 -10.00
C ILE A 6 -1.30 -3.66 -10.41
N VAL A 7 -1.67 -2.56 -11.07
CA VAL A 7 -3.06 -2.28 -11.47
C VAL A 7 -3.56 -3.34 -12.46
N ARG A 8 -2.78 -3.64 -13.50
CA ARG A 8 -3.14 -4.65 -14.50
C ARG A 8 -3.42 -6.01 -13.87
N ASN A 9 -2.63 -6.42 -12.88
CA ASN A 9 -2.83 -7.72 -12.24
C ASN A 9 -4.22 -7.83 -11.60
N LYS A 10 -4.69 -6.79 -10.89
CA LYS A 10 -6.05 -6.72 -10.31
C LYS A 10 -7.14 -7.06 -11.35
N TYR A 11 -7.15 -6.35 -12.48
CA TYR A 11 -8.14 -6.58 -13.56
C TYR A 11 -7.94 -7.92 -14.28
N LYS A 12 -6.68 -8.29 -14.53
CA LYS A 12 -6.32 -9.50 -15.28
C LYS A 12 -6.75 -10.77 -14.55
N PHE A 13 -6.61 -10.83 -13.23
CA PHE A 13 -7.06 -11.99 -12.45
C PHE A 13 -8.58 -12.13 -12.48
N ALA A 14 -9.32 -11.04 -12.25
CA ALA A 14 -10.77 -11.04 -12.32
C ALA A 14 -11.29 -11.46 -13.70
N ALA A 15 -10.76 -10.88 -14.79
CA ALA A 15 -11.19 -11.19 -16.16
C ALA A 15 -10.87 -12.65 -16.59
N ARG A 16 -9.82 -13.24 -16.02
CA ARG A 16 -9.36 -14.61 -16.31
C ARG A 16 -10.00 -15.67 -15.42
N ASP A 17 -10.72 -15.29 -14.37
CA ASP A 17 -11.42 -16.25 -13.54
C ASP A 17 -12.65 -16.80 -14.27
N LYS A 18 -12.44 -17.92 -14.97
CA LYS A 18 -13.45 -18.69 -15.72
C LYS A 18 -14.00 -19.89 -14.93
N ARG A 19 -13.78 -19.96 -13.62
CA ARG A 19 -14.32 -21.05 -12.78
C ARG A 19 -15.85 -21.06 -12.88
N PHE A 20 -16.41 -22.24 -13.14
CA PHE A 20 -17.86 -22.44 -13.22
C PHE A 20 -18.53 -22.27 -11.85
N VAL A 21 -17.92 -22.81 -10.80
CA VAL A 21 -18.34 -22.61 -9.41
C VAL A 21 -17.26 -21.82 -8.68
N LYS A 22 -17.62 -20.64 -8.18
CA LYS A 22 -16.73 -19.75 -7.44
C LYS A 22 -16.98 -19.89 -5.93
N VAL A 23 -16.64 -21.06 -5.39
CA VAL A 23 -16.76 -21.32 -3.93
C VAL A 23 -15.73 -20.51 -3.14
N GLN A 24 -14.54 -20.27 -3.72
CA GLN A 24 -13.47 -19.57 -3.02
C GLN A 24 -13.37 -18.10 -3.45
N HIS A 25 -13.44 -17.21 -2.47
CA HIS A 25 -13.40 -15.76 -2.59
C HIS A 25 -11.96 -15.25 -2.68
N ILE A 26 -11.34 -15.37 -3.86
CA ILE A 26 -9.92 -15.01 -4.03
C ILE A 26 -9.74 -13.48 -3.97
N GLU A 27 -8.88 -13.02 -3.06
CA GLU A 27 -8.39 -11.65 -3.04
C GLU A 27 -7.43 -11.43 -4.21
N THR A 28 -7.77 -10.48 -5.07
CA THR A 28 -7.02 -10.17 -6.29
C THR A 28 -6.40 -8.77 -6.25
N ASN A 29 -6.72 -7.99 -5.22
CA ASN A 29 -6.09 -6.70 -4.99
C ASN A 29 -4.65 -6.91 -4.52
N PRO A 30 -3.63 -6.39 -5.23
CA PRO A 30 -2.24 -6.47 -4.78
C PRO A 30 -1.97 -5.68 -3.49
N PHE A 31 -2.88 -4.79 -3.09
CA PHE A 31 -2.84 -4.10 -1.80
C PHE A 31 -3.83 -4.74 -0.84
N ALA A 32 -3.62 -6.02 -0.56
CA ALA A 32 -4.38 -6.74 0.46
C ALA A 32 -3.75 -6.57 1.85
N PRO A 33 -4.47 -6.83 2.96
CA PRO A 33 -3.98 -6.63 4.31
C PRO A 33 -2.63 -7.32 4.62
N ASP A 34 -2.44 -8.54 4.13
CA ASP A 34 -1.21 -9.32 4.23
C ASP A 34 -0.03 -8.67 3.49
N SER A 35 -0.28 -8.00 2.37
CA SER A 35 0.74 -7.23 1.66
C SER A 35 1.04 -5.92 2.38
N ILE A 36 0.02 -5.27 2.95
CA ILE A 36 0.16 -3.99 3.65
C ILE A 36 0.90 -4.15 4.98
N GLN A 37 0.74 -5.25 5.71
CA GLN A 37 1.59 -5.53 6.89
C GLN A 37 3.07 -5.65 6.53
N GLU A 38 3.42 -6.20 5.35
CA GLU A 38 4.81 -6.28 4.89
C GLU A 38 5.35 -4.89 4.52
N VAL A 39 4.49 -4.02 3.97
CA VAL A 39 4.81 -2.61 3.72
C VAL A 39 5.07 -1.87 5.04
N ILE A 40 4.27 -2.10 6.09
CA ILE A 40 4.50 -1.54 7.43
C ILE A 40 5.81 -2.06 8.04
N SER A 41 6.05 -3.37 7.95
CA SER A 41 7.31 -3.98 8.42
C SER A 41 8.52 -3.39 7.70
N SER A 42 8.40 -3.14 6.39
CA SER A 42 9.42 -2.49 5.58
C SER A 42 9.64 -1.02 5.96
N LEU A 43 8.57 -0.28 6.27
CA LEU A 43 8.69 1.10 6.78
C LEU A 43 9.48 1.15 8.08
N ASN A 44 9.15 0.28 9.03
CA ASN A 44 9.86 0.18 10.30
C ASN A 44 11.33 -0.18 10.08
N ARG A 45 11.62 -1.13 9.18
CA ARG A 45 12.99 -1.49 8.84
C ARG A 45 13.77 -0.34 8.21
N LEU A 46 13.16 0.44 7.30
CA LEU A 46 13.81 1.62 6.73
C LEU A 46 14.12 2.69 7.79
N ILE A 47 13.26 2.86 8.80
CA ILE A 47 13.51 3.76 9.94
C ILE A 47 14.70 3.25 10.75
N GLU A 48 14.74 1.96 11.12
CA GLU A 48 15.87 1.35 11.83
C GLU A 48 17.20 1.51 11.08
N LEU A 49 17.21 1.23 9.79
CA LEU A 49 18.40 1.34 8.96
C LEU A 49 18.84 2.79 8.79
N THR A 50 17.89 3.72 8.71
CA THR A 50 18.20 5.15 8.67
C THR A 50 18.78 5.64 9.99
N ALA A 51 18.30 5.14 11.12
CA ALA A 51 18.89 5.41 12.44
C ALA A 51 20.36 4.99 12.51
N ARG A 52 20.71 3.82 11.94
CA ARG A 52 22.11 3.38 11.82
C ARG A 52 22.92 4.30 10.91
N TYR A 53 22.36 4.64 9.75
CA TYR A 53 22.98 5.55 8.78
C TYR A 53 23.33 6.92 9.38
N LEU A 54 22.44 7.50 10.20
CA LEU A 54 22.69 8.80 10.86
C LEU A 54 23.82 8.76 11.89
N LYS A 55 24.22 7.58 12.37
CA LYS A 55 25.34 7.39 13.32
C LYS A 55 26.67 7.03 12.65
N LEU A 56 26.70 6.90 11.32
CA LEU A 56 27.93 6.62 10.59
C LEU A 56 28.91 7.79 10.66
N ASN A 57 30.20 7.49 10.51
CA ASN A 57 31.23 8.52 10.39
C ASN A 57 31.13 9.26 9.04
N ASP A 58 31.78 10.42 8.94
CA ASP A 58 31.67 11.31 7.77
C ASP A 58 32.08 10.61 6.47
N SER A 59 33.16 9.82 6.50
CA SER A 59 33.65 9.09 5.32
C SER A 59 32.64 8.05 4.82
N GLN A 60 31.99 7.33 5.73
CA GLN A 60 30.96 6.34 5.39
C GLN A 60 29.70 7.02 4.85
N ILE A 61 29.24 8.10 5.47
CA ILE A 61 28.07 8.85 4.99
C ILE A 61 28.29 9.42 3.60
N GLN A 62 29.46 9.99 3.34
CA GLN A 62 29.80 10.53 2.03
C GLN A 62 29.74 9.43 0.94
N LYS A 63 30.21 8.22 1.25
CA LYS A 63 30.11 7.07 0.33
C LYS A 63 28.67 6.58 0.13
N MET A 64 27.84 6.71 1.16
CA MET A 64 26.46 6.21 1.15
C MET A 64 25.45 7.25 0.63
N THR A 65 25.86 8.50 0.42
CA THR A 65 25.00 9.57 -0.09
C THR A 65 25.29 9.82 -1.56
N GLU A 66 24.36 9.44 -2.44
CA GLU A 66 24.44 9.78 -3.86
C GLU A 66 24.12 11.26 -4.08
N SER A 67 23.07 11.76 -3.43
CA SER A 67 22.65 13.16 -3.53
C SER A 67 21.83 13.56 -2.32
N ASN A 68 22.10 14.73 -1.76
CA ASN A 68 21.27 15.30 -0.70
C ASN A 68 21.10 16.81 -0.93
N PRO A 69 19.90 17.29 -1.31
CA PRO A 69 19.67 18.70 -1.55
C PRO A 69 19.70 19.56 -0.28
N ARG A 70 19.69 18.94 0.91
CA ARG A 70 19.76 19.63 2.21
C ARG A 70 20.81 18.98 3.13
N PRO A 71 22.10 19.28 2.89
CA PRO A 71 23.19 18.76 3.71
C PRO A 71 23.17 19.30 5.15
N ASP A 72 22.70 20.54 5.34
CA ASP A 72 22.46 21.17 6.64
C ASP A 72 21.49 20.36 7.50
N LEU A 73 20.43 19.85 6.87
CA LEU A 73 19.44 19.04 7.56
C LEU A 73 20.03 17.69 7.99
N LEU A 74 20.80 17.04 7.11
CA LEU A 74 21.49 15.79 7.45
C LEU A 74 22.38 16.00 8.68
N GLU A 75 23.21 17.04 8.69
CA GLU A 75 24.09 17.30 9.83
C GLU A 75 23.32 17.58 11.13
N LYS A 76 22.22 18.34 11.06
CA LYS A 76 21.31 18.55 12.20
C LYS A 76 20.77 17.24 12.77
N PHE A 77 20.30 16.33 11.91
CA PHE A 77 19.73 15.05 12.35
C PHE A 77 20.79 14.06 12.83
N ARG A 78 22.01 14.12 12.31
CA ARG A 78 23.14 13.33 12.83
C ARG A 78 23.50 13.73 14.26
N LYS A 79 23.60 15.03 14.54
CA LYS A 79 23.84 15.53 15.90
C LYS A 79 22.75 15.07 16.87
N LYS A 80 21.47 15.14 16.45
CA LYS A 80 20.35 14.59 17.23
C LYS A 80 20.46 13.07 17.44
N ALA A 81 20.80 12.32 16.39
CA ALA A 81 20.93 10.86 16.47
C ALA A 81 22.05 10.42 17.43
N VAL A 82 23.17 11.15 17.47
CA VAL A 82 24.27 10.92 18.42
C VAL A 82 23.84 11.28 19.85
N ALA A 83 23.06 12.35 20.03
CA ALA A 83 22.58 12.79 21.33
C ALA A 83 21.38 11.99 21.89
N ALA A 84 20.78 11.10 21.08
CA ALA A 84 19.60 10.32 21.48
C ALA A 84 19.91 9.40 22.67
N LYS A 85 19.07 9.47 23.71
CA LYS A 85 19.28 8.78 25.00
C LYS A 85 18.89 7.31 24.97
N ASN A 86 17.97 6.95 24.09
CA ASN A 86 17.44 5.59 23.95
C ASN A 86 17.09 5.28 22.50
N GLU A 87 16.75 4.01 22.24
CA GLU A 87 16.41 3.54 20.90
C GLU A 87 15.15 4.21 20.33
N SER A 88 14.13 4.45 21.15
CA SER A 88 12.89 5.09 20.70
C SER A 88 13.13 6.52 20.18
N GLU A 89 13.94 7.31 20.88
CA GLU A 89 14.31 8.67 20.48
C GLU A 89 15.13 8.67 19.17
N LEU A 90 16.02 7.69 19.02
CA LEU A 90 16.80 7.51 17.81
C LEU A 90 15.91 7.13 16.60
N LEU A 91 14.97 6.20 16.78
CA LEU A 91 14.03 5.81 15.73
C LEU A 91 13.12 6.97 15.35
N GLN A 92 12.63 7.75 16.32
CA GLN A 92 11.85 8.96 16.03
C GLN A 92 12.67 9.99 15.26
N THR A 93 13.94 10.20 15.64
CA THR A 93 14.87 11.08 14.92
C THR A 93 15.07 10.63 13.46
N ALA A 94 15.22 9.33 13.22
CA ALA A 94 15.33 8.78 11.87
C ALA A 94 14.04 8.92 11.06
N LYS A 95 12.88 8.66 11.68
CA LYS A 95 11.55 8.86 11.10
C LYS A 95 11.37 10.32 10.66
N ASP A 96 11.67 11.27 11.53
CA ASP A 96 11.60 12.71 11.24
C ASP A 96 12.54 13.13 10.11
N TYR A 97 13.76 12.59 10.08
CA TYR A 97 14.70 12.83 8.99
C TYR A 97 14.14 12.36 7.64
N LEU A 98 13.55 11.16 7.58
CA LEU A 98 12.90 10.64 6.36
C LEU A 98 11.70 11.49 5.93
N HIS A 99 10.88 11.94 6.88
CA HIS A 99 9.73 12.81 6.60
C HIS A 99 10.14 14.15 6.01
N GLN A 100 11.17 14.75 6.56
CA GLN A 100 11.64 16.04 6.11
C GLN A 100 12.41 15.86 4.81
N ASN A 101 13.30 14.87 4.68
CA ASN A 101 14.28 14.75 3.60
C ASN A 101 13.89 13.81 2.45
N LYS A 102 12.66 13.96 1.95
CA LYS A 102 12.03 13.09 0.93
C LYS A 102 12.85 12.95 -0.38
N GLN A 103 13.62 13.97 -0.75
CA GLN A 103 14.38 14.02 -2.01
C GLN A 103 15.82 13.49 -1.90
N ALA A 104 16.29 13.14 -0.69
CA ALA A 104 17.62 12.59 -0.52
C ALA A 104 17.75 11.21 -1.19
N LYS A 105 18.88 10.97 -1.85
CA LYS A 105 19.27 9.69 -2.41
C LYS A 105 20.44 9.17 -1.61
N PHE A 106 20.16 8.25 -0.71
CA PHE A 106 21.17 7.62 0.11
C PHE A 106 20.88 6.13 0.27
N MET A 107 21.98 5.39 0.40
CA MET A 107 22.02 3.97 0.56
C MET A 107 21.95 3.60 2.03
N VAL A 108 21.31 2.48 2.34
CA VAL A 108 21.44 1.80 3.63
C VAL A 108 21.74 0.32 3.42
N VAL A 109 22.46 -0.30 4.36
CA VAL A 109 22.79 -1.72 4.31
C VAL A 109 21.90 -2.48 5.28
N ASP A 110 21.13 -3.43 4.75
CA ASP A 110 20.34 -4.36 5.53
C ASP A 110 21.10 -5.69 5.68
N ASP A 111 21.60 -5.93 6.89
CA ASP A 111 22.31 -7.15 7.28
C ASP A 111 21.41 -8.39 7.45
N ARG A 112 20.08 -8.19 7.54
CA ARG A 112 19.10 -9.28 7.68
C ARG A 112 18.67 -9.83 6.33
N CYS A 113 18.77 -9.03 5.26
CA CYS A 113 18.49 -9.47 3.91
C CYS A 113 19.55 -10.47 3.44
N GLN A 114 19.14 -11.56 2.77
CA GLN A 114 20.03 -12.58 2.22
C GLN A 114 21.15 -12.99 3.19
N LYS A 115 20.83 -13.84 4.18
CA LYS A 115 21.67 -14.36 5.30
C LYS A 115 23.18 -14.08 5.25
N LYS A 116 23.86 -14.43 4.15
CA LYS A 116 25.32 -14.36 3.99
C LYS A 116 25.85 -13.01 3.50
N TYR A 117 25.07 -12.24 2.74
CA TYR A 117 25.58 -11.11 1.96
C TYR A 117 24.99 -9.75 2.37
N GLY A 118 23.87 -9.73 3.08
CA GLY A 118 23.13 -8.49 3.28
C GLY A 118 22.50 -8.02 1.96
N ALA A 119 21.87 -6.84 2.00
CA ALA A 119 21.45 -6.12 0.81
C ALA A 119 21.71 -4.62 0.96
N VAL A 120 21.96 -3.94 -0.16
CA VAL A 120 22.05 -2.47 -0.20
C VAL A 120 20.76 -1.92 -0.77
N ILE A 121 20.10 -1.05 -0.01
CA ILE A 121 18.88 -0.34 -0.41
C ILE A 121 19.29 1.03 -0.94
N PHE A 122 19.08 1.30 -2.23
CA PHE A 122 19.60 2.51 -2.89
C PHE A 122 18.79 3.80 -2.68
N LYS A 123 17.47 3.68 -2.58
CA LYS A 123 16.54 4.81 -2.63
C LYS A 123 15.72 4.88 -1.35
N THR A 124 16.42 5.00 -0.22
CA THR A 124 15.83 4.87 1.13
C THR A 124 14.69 5.87 1.38
N ALA A 125 14.92 7.17 1.13
CA ALA A 125 13.89 8.20 1.33
C ALA A 125 12.70 8.05 0.37
N GLN A 126 12.97 7.70 -0.89
CA GLN A 126 11.92 7.49 -1.89
C GLN A 126 11.10 6.23 -1.59
N GLY A 127 11.76 5.15 -1.16
CA GLY A 127 11.10 3.91 -0.74
C GLY A 127 10.20 4.14 0.47
N TYR A 128 10.70 4.85 1.49
CA TYR A 128 9.90 5.26 2.65
C TYR A 128 8.66 6.07 2.24
N THR A 129 8.86 7.08 1.38
CA THR A 129 7.75 7.93 0.89
C THR A 129 6.73 7.10 0.10
N ALA A 130 7.18 6.22 -0.79
CA ALA A 130 6.32 5.36 -1.60
C ALA A 130 5.52 4.37 -0.73
N TYR A 131 6.16 3.72 0.25
CA TYR A 131 5.47 2.80 1.15
C TYR A 131 4.42 3.51 2.01
N ARG A 132 4.71 4.71 2.53
CA ARG A 132 3.69 5.50 3.24
C ARG A 132 2.48 5.82 2.37
N ARG A 133 2.72 6.21 1.12
CA ARG A 133 1.67 6.49 0.14
C ARG A 133 0.79 5.26 -0.13
N ILE A 134 1.39 4.08 -0.28
CA ILE A 134 0.64 2.84 -0.46
C ILE A 134 -0.21 2.49 0.76
N VAL A 135 0.31 2.68 1.98
CA VAL A 135 -0.48 2.47 3.21
C VAL A 135 -1.68 3.42 3.27
N LYS A 136 -1.48 4.71 2.95
CA LYS A 136 -2.58 5.70 2.88
C LYS A 136 -3.61 5.31 1.83
N TYR A 137 -3.17 4.93 0.63
CA TYR A 137 -4.05 4.51 -0.46
C TYR A 137 -4.90 3.31 -0.04
N PHE A 138 -4.29 2.28 0.54
CA PHE A 138 -5.03 1.12 1.06
C PHE A 138 -6.04 1.51 2.13
N ALA A 139 -5.65 2.36 3.08
CA ALA A 139 -6.52 2.78 4.16
C ALA A 139 -7.74 3.54 3.62
N VAL A 140 -7.51 4.49 2.71
CA VAL A 140 -8.57 5.29 2.08
C VAL A 140 -9.46 4.41 1.20
N GLU A 141 -8.91 3.52 0.36
CA GLU A 141 -9.70 2.57 -0.44
C GLU A 141 -10.57 1.68 0.45
N SER A 142 -10.04 1.20 1.56
CA SER A 142 -10.77 0.36 2.53
C SER A 142 -11.91 1.12 3.21
N LEU A 143 -11.67 2.38 3.61
CA LEU A 143 -12.69 3.23 4.22
C LEU A 143 -13.79 3.62 3.22
N ILE A 144 -13.43 3.99 1.98
CA ILE A 144 -14.39 4.26 0.90
C ILE A 144 -15.30 3.05 0.68
N ASN A 145 -14.73 1.85 0.53
CA ASN A 145 -15.51 0.63 0.36
C ASN A 145 -16.49 0.39 1.52
N TRP A 146 -16.07 0.70 2.75
CA TRP A 146 -16.90 0.54 3.93
C TRP A 146 -18.03 1.57 4.02
N VAL A 147 -17.75 2.87 3.80
CA VAL A 147 -18.79 3.91 3.83
C VAL A 147 -19.77 3.78 2.67
N ASN A 148 -19.32 3.27 1.51
CA ASN A 148 -20.18 2.96 0.37
C ASN A 148 -21.07 1.74 0.67
N LYS A 149 -20.54 0.69 1.33
CA LYS A 149 -21.36 -0.46 1.84
C LYS A 149 -22.45 0.02 2.81
N LYS A 150 -22.18 1.07 3.58
CA LYS A 150 -23.14 1.69 4.53
C LYS A 150 -24.07 2.72 3.91
N GLY A 151 -23.82 3.15 2.66
CA GLY A 151 -24.60 4.17 1.97
C GLY A 151 -24.35 5.61 2.42
N SER A 152 -23.25 5.89 3.13
CA SER A 152 -22.92 7.23 3.64
C SER A 152 -22.18 8.08 2.59
N GLY A 153 -21.23 7.49 1.86
CA GLY A 153 -20.35 8.18 0.92
C GLY A 153 -19.25 9.06 1.56
N SER A 154 -19.32 9.30 2.86
CA SER A 154 -18.28 10.00 3.65
C SER A 154 -18.13 9.40 5.05
N LEU A 155 -17.00 9.69 5.68
CA LEU A 155 -16.65 9.24 7.03
C LEU A 155 -17.00 10.33 8.05
N THR A 156 -17.79 9.98 9.07
CA THR A 156 -18.17 10.86 10.19
C THR A 156 -17.61 10.34 11.51
N GLU A 157 -17.68 11.13 12.58
CA GLU A 157 -17.26 10.70 13.92
C GLU A 157 -18.05 9.49 14.44
N GLU A 158 -19.36 9.43 14.15
CA GLU A 158 -20.21 8.29 14.52
C GLU A 158 -19.77 7.01 13.81
N LEU A 159 -19.43 7.11 12.52
CA LEU A 159 -18.93 5.99 11.73
C LEU A 159 -17.55 5.54 12.20
N ILE A 160 -16.67 6.48 12.59
CA ILE A 160 -15.38 6.14 13.23
C ILE A 160 -15.62 5.35 14.51
N SER A 161 -16.57 5.77 15.35
CA SER A 161 -16.95 5.05 16.58
C SER A 161 -17.52 3.66 16.27
N GLU A 162 -18.31 3.51 15.21
CA GLU A 162 -18.81 2.21 14.75
C GLU A 162 -17.68 1.29 14.30
N ILE A 163 -16.75 1.78 13.47
CA ILE A 163 -15.57 1.01 13.07
C ILE A 163 -14.75 0.61 14.30
N GLY A 164 -14.62 1.50 15.29
CA GLY A 164 -13.90 1.22 16.54
C GLY A 164 -14.42 0.02 17.34
N LYS A 165 -15.69 -0.38 17.15
CA LYS A 165 -16.30 -1.56 17.79
C LYS A 165 -15.93 -2.88 17.11
N ILE A 166 -15.44 -2.82 15.87
CA ILE A 166 -15.00 -4.01 15.13
C ILE A 166 -13.68 -4.51 15.75
N PRO A 167 -13.50 -5.83 15.94
CA PRO A 167 -12.23 -6.39 16.42
C PRO A 167 -11.06 -5.96 15.53
N LEU A 168 -9.98 -5.47 16.16
CA LEU A 168 -8.76 -5.10 15.45
C LEU A 168 -7.89 -6.34 15.22
N TYR A 169 -7.58 -6.61 13.95
CA TYR A 169 -6.61 -7.62 13.54
C TYR A 169 -5.43 -6.95 12.84
N THR A 170 -4.22 -7.30 13.26
CA THR A 170 -2.98 -6.71 12.74
C THR A 170 -2.07 -7.73 12.04
N VAL A 171 -2.38 -9.02 12.15
CA VAL A 171 -1.66 -10.12 11.51
C VAL A 171 -2.60 -10.87 10.59
N TRP A 172 -2.22 -10.98 9.32
CA TRP A 172 -3.03 -11.49 8.24
C TRP A 172 -2.26 -12.56 7.46
N HIS A 173 -2.97 -13.59 7.02
CA HIS A 173 -2.38 -14.68 6.23
C HIS A 173 -3.18 -14.91 4.96
N ASN A 174 -2.45 -15.10 3.86
CA ASN A 174 -3.02 -15.63 2.63
C ASN A 174 -3.20 -17.14 2.76
N VAL A 175 -4.45 -17.59 2.82
CA VAL A 175 -4.81 -19.00 2.95
C VAL A 175 -5.60 -19.43 1.72
N GLY A 176 -4.85 -19.98 0.76
CA GLY A 176 -5.40 -20.46 -0.51
C GLY A 176 -5.94 -19.37 -1.44
N GLY A 177 -5.62 -18.09 -1.21
CA GLY A 177 -6.13 -16.95 -1.97
C GLY A 177 -7.10 -16.07 -1.20
N GLN A 178 -7.57 -16.48 -0.01
CA GLN A 178 -8.31 -15.62 0.91
C GLN A 178 -7.35 -15.03 1.95
N VAL A 179 -7.53 -13.76 2.30
CA VAL A 179 -6.72 -13.09 3.32
C VAL A 179 -7.50 -13.10 4.63
N ILE A 180 -7.04 -13.89 5.60
CA ILE A 180 -7.75 -14.15 6.85
C ILE A 180 -6.87 -13.71 8.04
N PRO A 181 -7.43 -13.03 9.06
CA PRO A 181 -6.72 -12.74 10.31
C PRO A 181 -6.16 -13.99 10.99
N GLU A 182 -4.97 -13.88 11.58
CA GLU A 182 -4.34 -14.99 12.31
C GLU A 182 -5.25 -15.53 13.44
N GLU A 183 -5.93 -14.65 14.16
CA GLU A 183 -6.84 -14.99 15.24
C GLU A 183 -8.04 -15.79 14.73
N LYS A 184 -8.54 -15.48 13.53
CA LYS A 184 -9.63 -16.24 12.89
C LYS A 184 -9.16 -17.61 12.39
N LEU A 185 -7.91 -17.73 11.98
CA LEU A 185 -7.33 -19.03 11.64
C LEU A 185 -7.11 -19.90 12.88
N LYS A 186 -6.67 -19.30 13.99
CA LYS A 186 -6.60 -19.97 15.30
C LYS A 186 -7.99 -20.44 15.73
N GLU A 187 -9.02 -19.60 15.60
CA GLU A 187 -10.41 -19.96 15.86
C GLU A 187 -10.87 -21.16 15.01
N LEU A 188 -10.57 -21.16 13.71
CA LEU A 188 -10.87 -22.28 12.82
C LEU A 188 -10.20 -23.58 13.29
N PHE A 189 -8.90 -23.53 13.62
CA PHE A 189 -8.18 -24.71 14.09
C PHE A 189 -8.76 -25.26 15.40
N GLU A 190 -9.13 -24.40 16.34
CA GLU A 190 -9.78 -24.84 17.59
C GLU A 190 -11.17 -25.42 17.35
N LYS A 191 -11.96 -24.86 16.42
CA LYS A 191 -13.26 -25.42 16.01
C LYS A 191 -13.10 -26.80 15.37
N ILE A 192 -12.02 -27.03 14.61
CA ILE A 192 -11.72 -28.36 14.03
C ILE A 192 -11.29 -29.34 15.13
N LYS A 193 -10.35 -28.95 16.01
CA LYS A 193 -9.86 -29.80 17.11
C LYS A 193 -10.98 -30.20 18.09
N SER A 194 -11.90 -29.29 18.38
CA SER A 194 -13.05 -29.54 19.25
C SER A 194 -14.19 -30.32 18.58
N SER A 195 -14.04 -30.71 17.31
CA SER A 195 -15.09 -31.35 16.51
C SER A 195 -16.36 -30.50 16.36
N ALA A 196 -16.27 -29.16 16.51
CA ALA A 196 -17.35 -28.24 16.17
C ALA A 196 -17.48 -28.06 14.65
N ILE A 197 -16.36 -28.15 13.93
CA ILE A 197 -16.32 -28.27 12.47
C ILE A 197 -15.76 -29.66 12.14
N VAL A 198 -16.59 -30.52 11.54
CA VAL A 198 -16.26 -31.93 11.24
C VAL A 198 -16.17 -32.24 9.75
N SER A 199 -16.41 -31.25 8.87
CA SER A 199 -16.48 -31.46 7.42
C SER A 199 -15.87 -30.30 6.64
N TRP A 200 -15.48 -30.59 5.40
CA TRP A 200 -15.04 -29.56 4.45
C TRP A 200 -16.11 -28.49 4.20
N ALA A 201 -17.39 -28.88 4.17
CA ALA A 201 -18.49 -27.92 4.06
C ALA A 201 -18.51 -26.93 5.24
N GLY A 202 -18.23 -27.40 6.45
CA GLY A 202 -18.10 -26.52 7.63
C GLY A 202 -16.88 -25.59 7.56
N VAL A 203 -15.77 -26.07 7.00
CA VAL A 203 -14.59 -25.22 6.72
C VAL A 203 -14.93 -24.15 5.69
N HIS A 204 -15.59 -24.51 4.58
CA HIS A 204 -15.99 -23.53 3.56
C HIS A 204 -16.97 -22.49 4.12
N ALA A 205 -17.96 -22.91 4.92
CA ALA A 205 -18.87 -21.98 5.58
C ALA A 205 -18.14 -20.98 6.50
N PHE A 206 -17.07 -21.42 7.19
CA PHE A 206 -16.23 -20.51 7.98
C PHE A 206 -15.47 -19.50 7.12
N TYR A 207 -14.99 -19.93 5.94
CA TYR A 207 -14.33 -19.03 4.99
C TYR A 207 -15.33 -18.01 4.41
N ASP A 208 -16.56 -18.41 4.14
CA ASP A 208 -17.64 -17.53 3.67
C ASP A 208 -18.03 -16.52 4.76
N GLU A 209 -18.09 -16.94 6.03
CA GLU A 209 -18.28 -16.04 7.17
C GLU A 209 -17.17 -14.99 7.25
N CYS A 210 -15.90 -15.40 7.11
CA CYS A 210 -14.77 -14.48 7.10
C CYS A 210 -14.83 -13.51 5.92
N ASP A 211 -15.22 -13.96 4.73
CA ASP A 211 -15.39 -13.10 3.55
C ASP A 211 -16.47 -12.03 3.76
N SER A 212 -17.60 -12.42 4.38
CA SER A 212 -18.70 -11.50 4.65
C SER A 212 -18.32 -10.33 5.57
N LEU A 213 -17.36 -10.57 6.47
CA LEU A 213 -16.82 -9.60 7.43
C LEU A 213 -15.55 -8.90 6.94
N TYR A 214 -15.01 -9.28 5.78
CA TYR A 214 -13.70 -8.83 5.31
C TYR A 214 -13.63 -7.31 5.10
N ILE A 215 -14.70 -6.69 4.58
CA ILE A 215 -14.79 -5.23 4.42
C ILE A 215 -14.75 -4.53 5.79
N ASP A 216 -15.41 -5.10 6.80
CA ASP A 216 -15.44 -4.56 8.16
C ASP A 216 -14.06 -4.66 8.83
N PHE A 217 -13.39 -5.80 8.71
CA PHE A 217 -12.04 -5.97 9.24
C PHE A 217 -11.01 -5.05 8.55
N LYS A 218 -11.13 -4.86 7.22
CA LYS A 218 -10.28 -3.90 6.48
C LYS A 218 -10.50 -2.47 6.93
N ALA A 219 -11.73 -2.04 7.19
CA ALA A 219 -12.01 -0.69 7.70
C ALA A 219 -11.38 -0.47 9.08
N ARG A 220 -11.48 -1.45 9.99
CA ARG A 220 -10.83 -1.37 11.31
C ARG A 220 -9.31 -1.29 11.21
N TYR A 221 -8.73 -2.10 10.33
CA TYR A 221 -7.29 -2.09 10.08
C TYR A 221 -6.83 -0.78 9.41
N ALA A 222 -7.62 -0.23 8.49
CA ALA A 222 -7.35 1.06 7.86
C ALA A 222 -7.27 2.21 8.88
N LEU A 223 -8.21 2.29 9.83
CA LEU A 223 -8.12 3.27 10.92
C LEU A 223 -6.85 3.09 11.73
N TYR A 224 -6.55 1.86 12.15
CA TYR A 224 -5.33 1.55 12.89
C TYR A 224 -4.06 1.97 12.13
N LEU A 225 -4.00 1.73 10.82
CA LEU A 225 -2.87 2.10 9.98
C LEU A 225 -2.67 3.62 9.92
N LEU A 226 -3.75 4.39 9.75
CA LEU A 226 -3.67 5.85 9.76
C LEU A 226 -3.19 6.35 11.12
N GLU A 227 -3.79 5.87 12.22
CA GLU A 227 -3.39 6.23 13.59
C GLU A 227 -1.92 5.89 13.86
N HIS A 228 -1.47 4.72 13.38
CA HIS A 228 -0.08 4.29 13.48
C HIS A 228 0.87 5.21 12.68
N LEU A 229 0.51 5.55 11.44
CA LEU A 229 1.32 6.42 10.59
C LEU A 229 1.50 7.82 11.18
N TYR A 230 0.45 8.40 11.74
CA TYR A 230 0.46 9.75 12.33
C TYR A 230 0.78 9.78 13.83
N SER A 231 0.88 8.59 14.44
CA SER A 231 1.22 8.39 15.85
C SER A 231 0.31 9.17 16.80
N ARG A 232 -0.98 9.23 16.46
CA ARG A 232 -2.06 9.86 17.24
C ARG A 232 -3.41 9.26 16.80
N PRO A 233 -4.43 9.26 17.65
CA PRO A 233 -5.76 8.77 17.28
C PRO A 233 -6.39 9.64 16.19
N ILE A 234 -7.29 9.07 15.39
CA ILE A 234 -7.90 9.78 14.25
C ILE A 234 -8.74 10.98 14.70
N CYS A 235 -9.29 10.97 15.91
CA CYS A 235 -10.03 12.09 16.49
C CYS A 235 -9.15 13.32 16.80
N GLU A 236 -7.83 13.16 16.81
CA GLU A 236 -6.85 14.25 16.96
C GLU A 236 -6.27 14.72 15.62
N PHE A 237 -6.80 14.24 14.49
CA PHE A 237 -6.35 14.67 13.18
C PHE A 237 -6.90 16.07 12.89
N ASP A 238 -6.04 16.92 12.33
CA ASP A 238 -6.43 18.23 11.85
C ASP A 238 -6.66 18.21 10.33
N ALA A 239 -7.20 19.31 9.79
CA ALA A 239 -7.41 19.47 8.35
C ALA A 239 -6.11 19.26 7.53
N ALA A 240 -4.94 19.57 8.08
CA ALA A 240 -3.66 19.38 7.39
C ALA A 240 -3.30 17.90 7.26
N ILE A 241 -3.56 17.09 8.29
CA ILE A 241 -3.39 15.63 8.23
C ILE A 241 -4.35 15.02 7.20
N PHE A 242 -5.64 15.37 7.24
CA PHE A 242 -6.59 14.86 6.25
C PHE A 242 -6.20 15.27 4.82
N GLN A 243 -5.74 16.52 4.62
CA GLN A 243 -5.24 16.97 3.32
C GLN A 243 -4.00 16.19 2.86
N ASP A 244 -3.07 15.87 3.77
CA ASP A 244 -1.89 15.04 3.47
C ASP A 244 -2.26 13.59 3.14
N ILE A 245 -3.33 13.04 3.72
CA ILE A 245 -3.87 11.71 3.36
C ILE A 245 -4.51 11.75 1.98
N THR A 246 -5.43 12.70 1.74
CA THR A 246 -6.12 12.89 0.46
C THR A 246 -5.11 13.10 -0.66
N SER A 247 -4.18 14.04 -0.51
CA SER A 247 -3.19 14.39 -1.53
C SER A 247 -2.30 13.20 -1.92
N ASP A 248 -1.73 12.49 -0.93
CA ASP A 248 -0.89 11.33 -1.24
C ASP A 248 -1.70 10.18 -1.89
N THR A 249 -2.97 10.02 -1.53
CA THR A 249 -3.85 8.99 -2.13
C THR A 249 -4.17 9.31 -3.59
N LEU A 250 -4.49 10.57 -3.89
CA LEU A 250 -4.73 11.03 -5.26
C LEU A 250 -3.48 10.88 -6.13
N VAL A 251 -2.30 11.21 -5.59
CA VAL A 251 -1.02 10.99 -6.29
C VAL A 251 -0.83 9.52 -6.67
N VAL A 252 -1.14 8.58 -5.76
CA VAL A 252 -1.03 7.15 -6.05
C VAL A 252 -2.02 6.72 -7.14
N SER A 253 -3.27 7.19 -7.06
CA SER A 253 -4.33 6.90 -8.04
C SER A 253 -3.96 7.41 -9.44
N GLU A 254 -3.44 8.64 -9.54
CA GLU A 254 -2.99 9.23 -10.80
C GLU A 254 -1.72 8.57 -11.34
N ASP A 255 -0.78 8.20 -10.45
CA ASP A 255 0.43 7.45 -10.84
C ASP A 255 0.07 6.09 -11.45
N MET A 256 -0.97 5.42 -10.94
CA MET A 256 -1.50 4.17 -11.49
C MET A 256 -2.07 4.34 -12.89
N LEU A 257 -2.88 5.38 -13.10
CA LEU A 257 -3.46 5.72 -14.40
C LEU A 257 -2.35 6.08 -15.41
N THR A 258 -1.50 7.04 -15.05
CA THR A 258 -0.44 7.57 -15.91
C THR A 258 0.57 6.49 -16.27
N SER A 259 0.98 5.65 -15.31
CA SER A 259 1.88 4.53 -15.58
C SER A 259 1.24 3.50 -16.52
N SER A 260 -0.08 3.31 -16.44
CA SER A 260 -0.80 2.37 -17.30
C SER A 260 -0.87 2.88 -18.74
N TYR A 261 -1.16 4.16 -18.93
CA TYR A 261 -1.12 4.81 -20.25
C TYR A 261 0.29 4.76 -20.84
N SER A 262 1.31 5.23 -20.10
CA SER A 262 2.70 5.23 -20.58
C SER A 262 3.21 3.83 -20.92
N SER A 263 2.82 2.81 -20.16
CA SER A 263 3.22 1.43 -20.48
C SER A 263 2.53 0.90 -21.74
N ARG A 264 1.29 1.31 -22.02
CA ARG A 264 0.54 0.90 -23.22
C ARG A 264 0.93 1.68 -24.45
N GLU A 265 1.27 2.95 -24.30
CA GLU A 265 1.76 3.81 -25.39
C GLU A 265 3.01 3.23 -26.04
N LYS A 266 3.87 2.56 -25.26
CA LYS A 266 5.03 1.84 -25.79
C LYS A 266 4.66 0.77 -26.81
N ASP A 267 3.49 0.14 -26.71
CA ASP A 267 3.03 -0.85 -27.69
C ASP A 267 2.90 -0.25 -29.11
N TYR A 268 2.70 1.07 -29.21
CA TYR A 268 2.50 1.80 -30.46
C TYR A 268 3.70 2.67 -30.89
N THR A 269 4.56 3.06 -29.93
CA THR A 269 5.64 4.03 -30.15
C THR A 269 7.04 3.43 -30.11
N ASP A 270 7.20 2.27 -29.45
CA ASP A 270 8.49 1.62 -29.31
C ASP A 270 8.95 1.01 -30.64
N PHE A 271 10.15 1.39 -31.07
CA PHE A 271 10.74 0.93 -32.32
C PHE A 271 10.83 -0.60 -32.40
N PHE A 272 11.22 -1.29 -31.32
CA PHE A 272 11.36 -2.74 -31.34
C PHE A 272 10.02 -3.48 -31.34
N ARG A 273 8.93 -2.84 -30.92
CA ARG A 273 7.59 -3.41 -31.03
C ARG A 273 7.03 -3.23 -32.44
N SER A 274 7.31 -2.09 -33.06
CA SER A 274 6.78 -1.76 -34.39
C SER A 274 7.44 -2.54 -35.54
N VAL A 275 8.69 -3.00 -35.40
CA VAL A 275 9.41 -3.78 -36.46
C VAL A 275 8.73 -5.09 -36.86
N THR A 276 7.79 -5.60 -36.06
CA THR A 276 7.03 -6.81 -36.41
C THR A 276 5.92 -6.57 -37.43
N PHE A 277 5.57 -5.30 -37.67
CA PHE A 277 4.58 -4.87 -38.64
C PHE A 277 5.27 -4.30 -39.88
N ARG A 278 4.66 -4.50 -41.04
CA ARG A 278 5.12 -3.97 -42.33
C ARG A 278 5.03 -2.44 -42.38
N ASN A 279 3.99 -1.87 -41.77
CA ASN A 279 3.75 -0.43 -41.70
C ASN A 279 2.78 -0.08 -40.56
N LYS A 280 2.55 1.22 -40.36
CA LYS A 280 1.66 1.74 -39.32
C LYS A 280 0.21 1.31 -39.51
N ASP A 281 -0.28 1.24 -40.75
CA ASP A 281 -1.65 0.84 -41.06
C ASP A 281 -1.93 -0.61 -40.65
N GLU A 282 -0.98 -1.53 -40.90
CA GLU A 282 -1.06 -2.92 -40.43
C GLU A 282 -1.02 -2.99 -38.90
N MET A 283 -0.15 -2.21 -38.26
CA MET A 283 -0.06 -2.15 -36.80
C MET A 283 -1.38 -1.69 -36.18
N GLU A 284 -1.99 -0.63 -36.70
CA GLU A 284 -3.29 -0.12 -36.23
C GLU A 284 -4.43 -1.10 -36.54
N ALA A 285 -4.40 -1.79 -37.68
CA ALA A 285 -5.39 -2.82 -38.00
C ALA A 285 -5.33 -4.03 -37.06
N VAL A 286 -4.13 -4.41 -36.60
CA VAL A 286 -3.92 -5.57 -35.70
C VAL A 286 -4.13 -5.21 -34.23
N LEU A 287 -3.57 -4.09 -33.78
CA LEU A 287 -3.57 -3.69 -32.36
C LEU A 287 -4.73 -2.76 -32.00
N GLY A 288 -5.40 -2.15 -32.98
CA GLY A 288 -6.25 -0.98 -32.79
C GLY A 288 -5.44 0.27 -32.48
N THR A 289 -6.08 1.28 -31.90
CA THR A 289 -5.44 2.45 -31.34
C THR A 289 -5.36 2.35 -29.81
N ILE A 290 -4.50 3.16 -29.19
CA ILE A 290 -4.45 3.24 -27.72
C ILE A 290 -5.81 3.60 -27.09
N ASN A 291 -6.61 4.39 -27.82
CA ASN A 291 -7.93 4.82 -27.38
C ASN A 291 -8.96 3.68 -27.41
N ASP A 292 -8.72 2.63 -28.19
CA ASP A 292 -9.62 1.47 -28.27
C ASP A 292 -9.42 0.49 -27.10
N SER A 293 -8.44 0.74 -26.23
CA SER A 293 -8.19 -0.11 -25.07
C SER A 293 -9.30 0.06 -24.03
N SER A 294 -10.27 -0.88 -24.01
CA SER A 294 -11.33 -0.93 -23.00
C SER A 294 -10.78 -0.89 -21.57
N PHE A 295 -9.68 -1.60 -21.30
CA PHE A 295 -8.98 -1.53 -20.02
C PHE A 295 -8.58 -0.10 -19.61
N LEU A 296 -8.03 0.71 -20.53
CA LEU A 296 -7.61 2.08 -20.21
C LEU A 296 -8.82 3.00 -20.02
N GLN A 297 -9.89 2.79 -20.78
CA GLN A 297 -11.14 3.52 -20.63
C GLN A 297 -11.79 3.23 -19.27
N ASP A 298 -11.93 1.95 -18.91
CA ASP A 298 -12.47 1.50 -17.64
C ASP A 298 -11.63 2.02 -16.46
N LEU A 299 -10.29 1.95 -16.59
CA LEU A 299 -9.38 2.46 -15.57
C LEU A 299 -9.52 3.97 -15.40
N LYS A 300 -9.67 4.74 -16.49
CA LYS A 300 -9.86 6.19 -16.43
C LYS A 300 -11.15 6.57 -15.71
N VAL A 301 -12.24 5.85 -15.98
CA VAL A 301 -13.53 6.06 -15.28
C VAL A 301 -13.39 5.69 -13.81
N ALA A 302 -12.84 4.50 -13.50
CA ALA A 302 -12.65 4.06 -12.13
C ALA A 302 -11.74 5.00 -11.32
N THR A 303 -10.66 5.52 -11.91
CA THR A 303 -9.78 6.51 -11.27
C THR A 303 -10.52 7.81 -11.00
N LYS A 304 -11.32 8.30 -11.95
CA LYS A 304 -12.12 9.52 -11.77
C LYS A 304 -13.12 9.37 -10.63
N ASP A 305 -13.86 8.26 -10.60
CA ASP A 305 -14.86 7.99 -9.57
C ASP A 305 -14.21 7.82 -8.20
N PHE A 306 -13.12 7.04 -8.13
CA PHE A 306 -12.33 6.88 -6.91
C PHE A 306 -11.80 8.22 -6.39
N ASN A 307 -11.24 9.07 -7.25
CA ASN A 307 -10.73 10.38 -6.83
C ASN A 307 -11.85 11.29 -6.31
N ALA A 308 -13.05 11.20 -6.88
CA ALA A 308 -14.21 11.94 -6.39
C ALA A 308 -14.66 11.47 -5.00
N ASP A 309 -14.60 10.17 -4.73
CA ASP A 309 -14.87 9.60 -3.40
C ASP A 309 -13.78 9.99 -2.38
N VAL A 310 -12.51 10.01 -2.79
CA VAL A 310 -11.36 10.43 -1.95
C VAL A 310 -11.50 11.87 -1.47
N GLU A 311 -11.96 12.78 -2.34
CA GLU A 311 -12.17 14.19 -1.97
C GLU A 311 -13.29 14.35 -0.94
N LYS A 312 -14.36 13.57 -1.08
CA LYS A 312 -15.55 13.64 -0.20
C LYS A 312 -15.36 12.91 1.13
N LEU A 313 -14.51 11.88 1.16
CA LEU A 313 -14.42 10.93 2.28
C LEU A 313 -14.26 11.63 3.63
N PHE A 314 -13.38 12.63 3.71
CA PHE A 314 -13.04 13.32 4.95
C PHE A 314 -13.66 14.71 5.08
N GLU A 315 -14.55 15.14 4.16
CA GLU A 315 -15.20 16.45 4.24
C GLU A 315 -15.86 16.75 5.60
N PRO A 316 -16.57 15.79 6.24
CA PRO A 316 -17.19 16.05 7.54
C PRO A 316 -16.20 16.21 8.71
N LEU A 317 -14.93 15.85 8.51
CA LEU A 317 -13.89 15.80 9.54
C LEU A 317 -12.82 16.89 9.37
N ARG A 318 -12.94 17.73 8.34
CA ARG A 318 -12.02 18.85 8.05
C ARG A 318 -12.48 20.13 8.74
#